data_AF-A0A6J4RHG8-F1
#
_entry.id   AF-A0A6J4RHG8-F1
#
_cell.length_a   1.000
_cell.length_b   1.000
_cell.length_c   1.000
_cell.angle_alpha   90.00
_cell.angle_beta   90.00
_cell.angle_gamma   90.00
#
_symmetry.space_group_name_H-M   'P 1'
#
loop_
_entity.id
_entity.type
_entity.pdbx_description
1 polymer ?
#
loop_
_entity_poly.entity_id
_entity_poly.type
_entity_poly.pdbx_seq_one_letter_code
_entity_poly.pdbx_strand_id
1 'polypeptide(L)'
;MNQVVAQLSAPLQTALAIQTRAAAEASGQAAPDVTLAVTDIVPYSDDDPDGSLLSSAFFPMLFGGMIGGIMIATLIAGSTRRILAVTVYSALGGLVLAGILQGWFGSIQGEFWLNVGAFSMAIAAIAAPIIGFVALIGRAGTAVGPVVMMLFANPISGAALPPQFLPGSWGEIGQWLPPGAAATLVRELSYFPSADKTFPWLVLTGWVVGGLILALVGHSRTTVTDNRAEPATEEASSREAVVSS
;
A
#
# COMPACT_ATOMS: atom_id res chain seq x y z
N MET A 1 6.47 -9.45 21.54
CA MET A 1 5.05 -9.60 21.98
C MET A 1 4.31 -8.38 21.45
N ASN A 2 3.30 -8.57 20.60
CA ASN A 2 2.65 -7.48 19.87
C ASN A 2 2.30 -6.28 20.78
N GLN A 3 2.78 -5.05 20.49
CA GLN A 3 2.68 -3.91 21.43
C GLN A 3 1.24 -3.59 21.86
N VAL A 4 0.28 -3.87 20.99
CA VAL A 4 -1.15 -3.74 21.28
C VAL A 4 -1.60 -4.72 22.37
N VAL A 5 -1.09 -5.96 22.35
CA VAL A 5 -1.38 -6.96 23.39
C VAL A 5 -0.71 -6.56 24.71
N ALA A 6 0.50 -5.99 24.67
CA ALA A 6 1.16 -5.48 25.88
C ALA A 6 0.41 -4.27 26.49
N GLN A 7 -0.13 -3.38 25.65
CA GLN A 7 -0.92 -2.23 26.11
C GLN A 7 -2.32 -2.61 26.61
N LEU A 8 -2.92 -3.68 26.06
CA LEU A 8 -4.27 -4.11 26.41
C LEU A 8 -4.31 -5.19 27.49
N SER A 9 -3.23 -5.94 27.72
CA SER A 9 -3.19 -7.02 28.71
C SER A 9 -3.43 -6.50 30.13
N ALA A 10 -2.82 -5.38 30.51
CA ALA A 10 -3.01 -4.75 31.82
C ALA A 10 -4.46 -4.25 32.06
N PRO A 11 -5.08 -3.46 31.17
CA PRO A 11 -6.46 -3.05 31.35
C PRO A 11 -7.45 -4.22 31.24
N LEU A 12 -7.19 -5.23 30.38
CA LEU A 12 -8.04 -6.43 30.29
C LEU A 12 -7.95 -7.31 31.54
N GLN A 13 -6.75 -7.55 32.07
CA GLN A 13 -6.58 -8.25 33.35
C GLN A 13 -7.27 -7.50 34.49
N THR A 14 -7.16 -6.17 34.50
CA THR A 14 -7.84 -5.33 35.50
C THR A 14 -9.36 -5.44 35.36
N ALA A 15 -9.90 -5.35 34.15
CA ALA A 15 -11.33 -5.48 33.89
C ALA A 15 -11.86 -6.87 34.25
N LEU A 16 -11.14 -7.94 33.90
CA LEU A 16 -11.47 -9.32 34.27
C LEU A 16 -11.44 -9.50 35.78
N ALA A 17 -10.43 -8.98 36.48
CA ALA A 17 -10.33 -9.04 37.93
C ALA A 17 -11.46 -8.27 38.64
N ILE A 18 -11.90 -7.13 38.10
CA ILE A 18 -13.05 -6.39 38.62
C ILE A 18 -14.34 -7.21 38.42
N GLN A 19 -14.51 -7.80 37.24
CA GLN A 19 -15.71 -8.56 36.91
C GLN A 19 -15.81 -9.87 37.73
N THR A 20 -14.70 -10.57 37.94
CA THR A 20 -14.69 -11.78 38.79
C THR A 20 -14.87 -11.47 40.26
N ARG A 21 -14.34 -10.34 40.78
CA ARG A 21 -14.63 -9.90 42.15
C ARG A 21 -16.12 -9.53 42.32
N ALA A 22 -16.70 -8.80 41.37
CA ALA A 22 -18.13 -8.48 41.41
C ALA A 22 -19.02 -9.74 41.35
N ALA A 23 -18.65 -10.73 40.54
CA ALA A 23 -19.36 -12.00 40.46
C ALA A 23 -19.21 -12.86 41.74
N ALA A 24 -18.02 -12.84 42.35
CA ALA A 24 -17.71 -13.54 43.59
C ALA A 24 -18.44 -12.93 44.80
N GLU A 25 -18.54 -11.60 44.86
CA GLU A 25 -19.35 -10.88 45.85
C GLU A 25 -20.84 -11.20 45.72
N ALA A 26 -21.35 -11.33 44.49
CA ALA A 26 -22.74 -11.68 44.24
C ALA A 26 -23.05 -13.16 44.56
N SER A 27 -22.08 -14.08 44.43
CA SER A 27 -22.26 -15.51 44.71
C SER A 27 -21.82 -15.95 46.12
N GLY A 28 -21.19 -15.06 46.90
CA GLY A 28 -20.66 -15.37 48.23
C GLY A 28 -19.46 -16.31 48.24
N GLN A 29 -18.76 -16.45 47.11
CA GLN A 29 -17.61 -17.34 46.92
C GLN A 29 -16.31 -16.53 46.83
N ALA A 30 -15.16 -17.15 47.11
CA ALA A 30 -13.87 -16.48 46.94
C ALA A 30 -13.59 -16.27 45.44
N ALA A 31 -13.13 -15.06 45.08
CA ALA A 31 -12.80 -14.74 43.70
C ALA A 31 -11.64 -15.64 43.20
N PRO A 32 -11.81 -16.36 42.08
CA PRO A 32 -10.73 -17.14 41.50
C PRO A 32 -9.63 -16.22 40.96
N ASP A 33 -8.37 -16.65 41.09
CA ASP A 33 -7.22 -15.94 40.52
C ASP A 33 -7.20 -16.16 39.00
N VAL A 34 -7.64 -15.15 38.25
CA VAL A 34 -7.70 -15.21 36.79
C VAL A 34 -6.42 -14.61 36.21
N THR A 35 -5.52 -15.48 35.79
CA THR A 35 -4.31 -15.10 35.06
C THR A 35 -4.57 -15.17 33.55
N LEU A 36 -4.35 -14.04 32.87
CA LEU A 36 -4.51 -13.97 31.42
C LEU A 36 -3.27 -14.57 30.74
N ALA A 37 -3.40 -15.80 30.25
CA ALA A 37 -2.36 -16.44 29.45
C ALA A 37 -2.47 -15.95 27.99
N VAL A 38 -1.46 -15.21 27.54
CA VAL A 38 -1.31 -14.82 26.14
C VAL A 38 -0.39 -15.84 25.48
N THR A 39 -0.94 -16.61 24.54
CA THR A 39 -0.16 -17.54 23.72
C THR A 39 0.03 -16.92 22.33
N ASP A 40 1.29 -16.73 21.94
CA ASP A 40 1.63 -16.27 20.60
C ASP A 40 1.43 -17.42 19.60
N ILE A 41 0.74 -17.14 18.50
CA ILE A 41 0.42 -18.18 17.49
C ILE A 41 1.63 -18.39 16.57
N VAL A 42 2.40 -17.33 16.29
CA VAL A 42 3.68 -17.39 15.55
C VAL A 42 4.60 -16.29 16.10
N PRO A 43 5.77 -16.65 16.67
CA PRO A 43 6.69 -15.64 17.16
C PRO A 43 7.23 -14.76 16.02
N TYR A 44 7.42 -13.48 16.30
CA TYR A 44 8.14 -12.57 15.41
C TYR A 44 9.61 -13.02 15.23
N SER A 45 10.33 -12.41 14.29
CA SER A 45 11.76 -12.68 14.13
C SER A 45 12.52 -12.39 15.42
N ASP A 46 13.56 -13.18 15.71
CA ASP A 46 14.44 -12.95 16.87
C ASP A 46 15.09 -11.56 16.82
N ASP A 47 15.31 -11.04 15.60
CA ASP A 47 15.87 -9.70 15.33
C ASP A 47 14.81 -8.57 15.33
N ASP A 48 13.52 -8.89 15.36
CA ASP A 48 12.41 -7.92 15.52
C ASP A 48 11.28 -8.46 16.43
N PRO A 49 11.52 -8.61 17.75
CA PRO A 49 10.60 -9.29 18.68
C PRO A 49 9.20 -8.67 18.80
N ASP A 50 9.06 -7.42 18.35
CA ASP A 50 7.83 -6.63 18.42
C ASP A 50 7.25 -6.28 17.04
N GLY A 51 7.84 -6.75 15.94
CA GLY A 51 7.37 -6.47 14.57
C GLY A 51 7.45 -4.98 14.16
N SER A 52 8.29 -4.22 14.87
CA SER A 52 8.40 -2.77 14.76
C SER A 52 9.18 -2.34 13.53
N LEU A 53 10.16 -3.14 13.09
CA LEU A 53 10.97 -2.90 11.90
C LEU A 53 10.13 -3.12 10.64
N LEU A 54 9.33 -4.19 10.62
CA LEU A 54 8.37 -4.41 9.53
C LEU A 54 7.33 -3.27 9.46
N SER A 55 6.79 -2.86 10.61
CA SER A 55 5.77 -1.80 10.68
C SER A 55 6.31 -0.44 10.24
N SER A 56 7.54 -0.10 10.64
CA SER A 56 8.19 1.16 10.27
C SER A 56 8.62 1.18 8.80
N ALA A 57 8.89 0.03 8.19
CA ALA A 57 9.24 -0.08 6.77
C ALA A 57 8.09 0.26 5.79
N PHE A 58 6.83 0.14 6.23
CA PHE A 58 5.68 0.53 5.40
C PHE A 58 5.69 2.00 5.04
N PHE A 59 6.21 2.87 5.91
CA PHE A 59 6.27 4.30 5.64
C PHE A 59 7.25 4.63 4.50
N PRO A 60 8.55 4.28 4.57
CA PRO A 60 9.47 4.44 3.45
C PRO A 60 8.97 3.81 2.15
N MET A 61 8.33 2.65 2.22
CA MET A 61 7.77 1.97 1.06
C MET A 61 6.64 2.76 0.42
N LEU A 62 5.69 3.27 1.22
CA LEU A 62 4.59 4.09 0.74
C LEU A 62 5.09 5.37 0.07
N PHE A 63 5.97 6.11 0.76
CA PHE A 63 6.55 7.33 0.22
C PHE A 63 7.43 7.05 -0.99
N GLY A 64 8.17 5.94 -0.99
CA GLY A 64 8.94 5.47 -2.15
C GLY A 64 8.04 5.28 -3.37
N GLY A 65 6.97 4.50 -3.23
CA GLY A 65 5.98 4.31 -4.31
C GLY A 65 5.36 5.62 -4.80
N MET A 66 5.04 6.54 -3.89
CA MET A 66 4.49 7.85 -4.25
C MET A 66 5.49 8.72 -5.01
N ILE A 67 6.70 8.90 -4.47
CA ILE A 67 7.77 9.70 -5.08
C ILE A 67 8.15 9.10 -6.44
N GLY A 68 8.33 7.79 -6.52
CA GLY A 68 8.59 7.08 -7.77
C GLY A 68 7.50 7.30 -8.81
N GLY A 69 6.23 7.16 -8.42
CA GLY A 69 5.08 7.43 -9.28
C GLY A 69 5.08 8.87 -9.82
N ILE A 70 5.31 9.86 -8.96
CA ILE A 70 5.39 11.29 -9.36
C ILE A 70 6.56 11.52 -10.31
N MET A 71 7.76 11.02 -9.98
CA MET A 71 8.95 11.19 -10.82
C MET A 71 8.75 10.56 -12.20
N ILE A 72 8.24 9.33 -12.27
CA ILE A 72 7.97 8.65 -13.54
C ILE A 72 6.91 9.43 -14.33
N ALA A 73 5.85 9.87 -13.68
CA ALA A 73 4.77 10.59 -14.34
C ALA A 73 5.20 11.94 -14.92
N THR A 74 6.16 12.62 -14.28
CA THR A 74 6.60 13.97 -14.65
C THR A 74 7.84 13.98 -15.54
N LEU A 75 8.79 13.07 -15.32
CA LEU A 75 10.08 13.04 -16.01
C LEU A 75 10.07 12.16 -17.27
N ILE A 76 9.14 11.20 -17.37
CA ILE A 76 9.13 10.23 -18.47
C ILE A 76 7.97 10.50 -19.41
N ALA A 77 8.29 10.69 -20.68
CA ALA A 77 7.31 10.86 -21.75
C ALA A 77 7.08 9.54 -22.50
N GLY A 78 5.83 9.31 -22.93
CA GLY A 78 5.41 8.11 -23.67
C GLY A 78 4.90 6.98 -22.78
N SER A 79 3.80 6.35 -23.19
CA SER A 79 3.12 5.30 -22.40
C SER A 79 3.99 4.07 -22.18
N THR A 80 4.67 3.57 -23.21
CA THR A 80 5.53 2.38 -23.15
C THR A 80 6.74 2.60 -22.24
N ARG A 81 7.37 3.78 -22.31
CA ARG A 81 8.50 4.15 -21.45
C ARG A 81 8.07 4.26 -19.99
N ARG A 82 6.87 4.78 -19.71
CA ARG A 82 6.32 4.84 -18.34
C ARG A 82 6.03 3.45 -17.78
N ILE A 83 5.49 2.53 -18.59
CA ILE A 83 5.26 1.13 -18.19
C ILE A 83 6.58 0.44 -17.86
N LEU A 84 7.59 0.58 -18.72
CA LEU A 84 8.93 0.04 -18.47
C LEU A 84 9.53 0.65 -17.20
N ALA A 85 9.44 1.97 -17.04
CA ALA A 85 10.01 2.68 -15.90
C ALA A 85 9.38 2.26 -14.58
N VAL A 86 8.05 2.15 -14.50
CA VAL A 86 7.39 1.71 -13.26
C VAL A 86 7.76 0.27 -12.93
N THR A 87 7.87 -0.60 -13.95
CA THR A 87 8.25 -2.01 -13.77
C THR A 87 9.66 -2.15 -13.22
N VAL A 88 10.63 -1.45 -13.83
CA VAL A 88 12.04 -1.46 -13.39
C VAL A 88 12.18 -0.80 -12.02
N TYR A 89 11.52 0.34 -11.82
CA TYR A 89 11.55 1.06 -10.54
C TYR A 89 11.00 0.21 -9.40
N SER A 90 9.86 -0.45 -9.59
CA SER A 90 9.26 -1.30 -8.57
C SER A 90 10.07 -2.57 -8.32
N ALA A 91 10.66 -3.17 -9.35
CA ALA A 91 11.57 -4.31 -9.21
C ALA A 91 12.79 -3.94 -8.35
N LEU A 92 13.45 -2.81 -8.66
CA LEU A 92 14.60 -2.32 -7.90
C LEU A 92 14.21 -1.92 -6.48
N GLY A 93 13.09 -1.23 -6.30
CA GLY A 93 12.59 -0.84 -4.98
C GLY A 93 12.27 -2.06 -4.10
N GLY A 94 11.66 -3.10 -4.69
CA GLY A 94 11.39 -4.36 -3.98
C GLY A 94 12.66 -5.11 -3.60
N LEU A 95 13.66 -5.16 -4.49
CA LEU A 95 14.99 -5.70 -4.20
C LEU A 95 15.68 -4.97 -3.04
N VAL A 96 15.64 -3.63 -3.04
CA VAL A 96 16.24 -2.82 -1.98
C VAL A 96 15.53 -3.03 -0.64
N LEU A 97 14.19 -2.99 -0.63
CA LEU A 97 13.41 -3.20 0.60
C LEU A 97 13.60 -4.61 1.17
N ALA A 98 13.49 -5.64 0.35
CA ALA A 98 13.74 -7.02 0.79
C ALA A 98 15.19 -7.20 1.24
N GLY A 99 16.17 -6.66 0.50
CA GLY A 99 17.59 -6.73 0.87
C GLY A 99 17.89 -6.07 2.21
N ILE A 100 17.28 -4.92 2.49
CA ILE A 100 17.42 -4.23 3.78
C ILE A 100 16.72 -5.03 4.88
N LEU A 101 15.43 -5.35 4.71
CA LEU A 101 14.61 -5.89 5.79
C LEU A 101 14.88 -7.36 6.10
N GLN A 102 15.14 -8.17 5.07
CA GLN A 102 15.44 -9.60 5.22
C GLN A 102 16.95 -9.86 5.23
N GLY A 103 17.73 -9.18 4.38
CA GLY A 103 19.16 -9.43 4.26
C GLY A 103 20.01 -8.74 5.32
N TRP A 104 19.70 -7.49 5.67
CA TRP A 104 20.48 -6.72 6.64
C TRP A 104 19.92 -6.82 8.06
N PHE A 105 18.61 -6.61 8.22
CA PHE A 105 17.97 -6.54 9.53
C PHE A 105 17.33 -7.85 10.02
N GLY A 106 17.16 -8.87 9.16
CA GLY A 106 16.54 -10.14 9.58
C GLY A 106 15.07 -10.04 10.02
N SER A 107 14.41 -8.90 9.79
CA SER A 107 13.04 -8.61 10.29
C SER A 107 11.93 -9.39 9.58
N ILE A 108 12.20 -9.90 8.37
CA ILE A 108 11.22 -10.58 7.50
C ILE A 108 11.71 -12.00 7.22
N GLN A 109 10.79 -12.96 7.29
CA GLN A 109 11.05 -14.38 7.07
C GLN A 109 10.51 -14.84 5.71
N GLY A 110 10.76 -16.09 5.34
CA GLY A 110 10.25 -16.70 4.11
C GLY A 110 11.21 -16.62 2.91
N GLU A 111 10.69 -16.93 1.72
CA GLU A 111 11.49 -17.00 0.48
C GLU A 111 11.81 -15.59 -0.04
N PHE A 112 13.09 -15.33 -0.30
CA PHE A 112 13.60 -14.00 -0.62
C PHE A 112 12.98 -13.42 -1.89
N TRP A 113 12.91 -14.21 -2.98
CA TRP A 113 12.38 -13.72 -4.25
C TRP A 113 10.88 -13.44 -4.21
N LEU A 114 10.15 -14.19 -3.39
CA LEU A 114 8.74 -14.00 -3.12
C LEU A 114 8.50 -12.68 -2.36
N ASN A 115 9.34 -12.37 -1.37
CA ASN A 115 9.31 -11.10 -0.65
C ASN A 115 9.69 -9.92 -1.56
N VAL A 116 10.70 -10.07 -2.42
CA VAL A 116 11.02 -9.09 -3.48
C VAL A 116 9.80 -8.84 -4.34
N GLY A 117 9.14 -9.90 -4.82
CA GLY A 117 7.93 -9.81 -5.62
C GLY A 117 6.80 -9.05 -4.91
N ALA A 118 6.57 -9.33 -3.62
CA ALA A 118 5.54 -8.65 -2.83
C ALA A 118 5.82 -7.15 -2.68
N PHE A 119 7.05 -6.77 -2.32
CA PHE A 119 7.44 -5.37 -2.22
C PHE A 119 7.37 -4.66 -3.57
N SER A 120 7.83 -5.30 -4.64
CA SER A 120 7.71 -4.76 -5.99
C SER A 120 6.26 -4.52 -6.40
N MET A 121 5.38 -5.51 -6.18
CA MET A 121 3.97 -5.39 -6.54
C MET A 121 3.29 -4.25 -5.80
N ALA A 122 3.62 -4.07 -4.53
CA ALA A 122 3.04 -3.03 -3.70
C ALA A 122 3.57 -1.63 -4.04
N ILE A 123 4.87 -1.47 -4.34
CA ILE A 123 5.41 -0.22 -4.88
C ILE A 123 4.73 0.12 -6.22
N ALA A 124 4.58 -0.86 -7.10
CA ALA A 124 3.92 -0.68 -8.39
C ALA A 124 2.43 -0.30 -8.22
N ALA A 125 1.71 -0.94 -7.30
CA ALA A 125 0.31 -0.67 -7.02
C ALA A 125 0.07 0.73 -6.44
N ILE A 126 1.08 1.35 -5.82
CA ILE A 126 1.05 2.74 -5.37
C ILE A 126 1.43 3.68 -6.52
N ALA A 127 2.50 3.36 -7.26
CA ALA A 127 3.04 4.23 -8.31
C ALA A 127 2.16 4.31 -9.57
N ALA A 128 1.62 3.18 -10.03
CA ALA A 128 0.87 3.11 -11.29
C ALA A 128 -0.40 3.98 -11.30
N PRO A 129 -1.23 4.01 -10.24
CA PRO A 129 -2.38 4.91 -10.18
C PRO A 129 -1.99 6.38 -10.24
N ILE A 130 -0.88 6.78 -9.60
CA ILE A 130 -0.38 8.16 -9.65
C ILE A 130 0.01 8.52 -11.08
N ILE A 131 0.74 7.63 -11.77
CA ILE A 131 1.08 7.80 -13.18
C ILE A 131 -0.19 7.95 -14.04
N GLY A 132 -1.21 7.12 -13.77
CA GLY A 132 -2.51 7.18 -14.44
C GLY A 132 -3.25 8.50 -14.23
N PHE A 133 -3.33 8.98 -12.99
CA PHE A 133 -3.98 10.25 -12.69
C PHE A 133 -3.27 11.43 -13.33
N VAL A 134 -1.93 11.48 -13.26
CA VAL A 134 -1.15 12.53 -13.92
C VAL A 134 -1.34 12.50 -15.44
N ALA A 135 -1.44 11.31 -16.05
CA ALA A 135 -1.73 11.19 -17.48
C ALA A 135 -3.14 11.68 -17.83
N LEU A 136 -4.12 11.54 -16.93
CA LEU A 136 -5.53 11.86 -17.20
C LEU A 136 -5.86 13.36 -16.98
N ILE A 137 -5.35 13.96 -15.91
CA ILE A 137 -5.68 15.32 -15.49
C ILE A 137 -4.47 16.28 -15.50
N GLY A 138 -3.34 15.84 -16.06
CA GLY A 138 -2.15 16.66 -16.24
C GLY A 138 -1.48 17.06 -14.91
N ARG A 139 -1.00 18.30 -14.81
CA ARG A 139 -0.29 18.82 -13.63
C ARG A 139 -1.13 18.79 -12.35
N ALA A 140 -2.46 18.82 -12.44
CA ALA A 140 -3.33 18.64 -11.27
C ALA A 140 -3.19 17.23 -10.66
N GLY A 141 -2.90 16.22 -11.49
CA GLY A 141 -2.72 14.84 -11.06
C GLY A 141 -1.51 14.60 -10.17
N THR A 142 -0.50 15.49 -10.19
CA THR A 142 0.69 15.34 -9.34
C THR A 142 0.39 15.65 -7.88
N ALA A 143 -0.65 16.42 -7.59
CA ALA A 143 -1.17 16.64 -6.24
C ALA A 143 -2.31 15.65 -5.93
N VAL A 144 -3.23 15.44 -6.87
CA VAL A 144 -4.42 14.60 -6.63
C VAL A 144 -4.06 13.13 -6.42
N GLY A 145 -3.18 12.53 -7.23
CA GLY A 145 -2.83 11.12 -7.09
C GLY A 145 -2.23 10.78 -5.71
N PRO A 146 -1.22 11.54 -5.26
CA PRO A 146 -0.66 11.40 -3.92
C PRO A 146 -1.66 11.73 -2.82
N VAL A 147 -2.46 12.80 -2.92
CA VAL A 147 -3.44 13.16 -1.88
C VAL A 147 -4.54 12.11 -1.76
N VAL A 148 -5.03 11.57 -2.88
CA VAL A 148 -5.93 10.42 -2.90
C VAL A 148 -5.25 9.26 -2.17
N MET A 149 -4.05 8.85 -2.59
CA MET A 149 -3.36 7.75 -1.92
C MET A 149 -3.00 8.01 -0.46
N MET A 150 -2.74 9.25 -0.07
CA MET A 150 -2.33 9.66 1.28
C MET A 150 -3.55 9.79 2.22
N LEU A 151 -4.68 10.30 1.72
CA LEU A 151 -5.97 10.30 2.43
C LEU A 151 -6.48 8.86 2.64
N PHE A 152 -6.14 7.96 1.72
CA PHE A 152 -6.40 6.52 1.85
C PHE A 152 -5.33 5.75 2.66
N ALA A 153 -4.13 6.32 2.86
CA ALA A 153 -3.01 5.65 3.53
C ALA A 153 -3.09 5.63 5.06
N ASN A 154 -3.77 6.58 5.71
CA ASN A 154 -3.85 6.63 7.17
C ASN A 154 -5.08 7.47 7.58
N PRO A 155 -6.23 6.89 8.05
CA PRO A 155 -6.37 5.81 9.05
C PRO A 155 -7.09 4.52 8.57
N ILE A 156 -7.55 4.44 7.31
CA ILE A 156 -8.42 3.35 6.82
C ILE A 156 -7.66 2.08 6.42
N SER A 157 -6.36 2.18 6.13
CA SER A 157 -5.56 1.07 5.55
C SER A 157 -5.23 -0.08 6.52
N GLY A 158 -5.38 0.11 7.84
CA GLY A 158 -4.97 -0.87 8.85
C GLY A 158 -3.45 -1.09 8.95
N ALA A 159 -2.64 -0.21 8.33
CA ALA A 159 -1.17 -0.34 8.35
C ALA A 159 -0.53 0.10 9.69
N ALA A 160 -1.15 1.05 10.40
CA ALA A 160 -0.67 1.54 11.71
C ALA A 160 -1.42 0.92 12.91
N LEU A 161 -2.67 0.47 12.71
CA LEU A 161 -3.50 -0.20 13.72
C LEU A 161 -4.06 -1.48 13.10
N PRO A 162 -4.06 -2.63 13.79
CA PRO A 162 -4.63 -3.85 13.25
C PRO A 162 -6.10 -3.60 12.83
N PRO A 163 -6.57 -4.14 11.69
CA PRO A 163 -7.87 -3.81 11.12
C PRO A 163 -9.04 -4.05 12.08
N GLN A 164 -8.90 -4.99 13.02
CA GLN A 164 -9.86 -5.24 14.10
C GLN A 164 -10.03 -4.10 15.14
N PHE A 165 -9.13 -3.11 15.16
CA PHE A 165 -9.24 -1.92 16.03
C PHE A 165 -9.92 -0.74 15.33
N LEU A 166 -10.28 -0.87 14.05
CA LEU A 166 -11.08 0.13 13.34
C LEU A 166 -12.57 -0.14 13.57
N PRO A 167 -13.39 0.90 13.85
CA PRO A 167 -14.83 0.71 14.08
C PRO A 167 -15.53 0.21 12.81
N GLY A 168 -16.29 -0.88 12.90
CA GLY A 168 -17.11 -1.40 11.77
C GLY A 168 -16.28 -1.96 10.61
N SER A 169 -16.76 -1.79 9.37
CA SER A 169 -16.18 -2.40 8.16
C SER A 169 -14.96 -1.66 7.58
N TRP A 170 -14.46 -0.61 8.24
CA TRP A 170 -13.32 0.18 7.73
C TRP A 170 -12.04 -0.66 7.57
N GLY A 171 -11.83 -1.64 8.44
CA GLY A 171 -10.72 -2.58 8.31
C GLY A 171 -10.77 -3.42 7.03
N GLU A 172 -11.97 -3.85 6.63
CA GLU A 172 -12.18 -4.62 5.39
C GLU A 172 -11.95 -3.74 4.15
N ILE A 173 -12.47 -2.51 4.16
CA ILE A 173 -12.25 -1.54 3.07
C ILE A 173 -10.76 -1.26 2.89
N GLY A 174 -10.01 -1.16 4.00
CA GLY A 174 -8.57 -0.99 3.99
C GLY A 174 -7.81 -2.09 3.24
N GLN A 175 -8.31 -3.33 3.26
CA GLN A 175 -7.67 -4.46 2.59
C GLN A 175 -7.81 -4.42 1.06
N TRP A 176 -8.77 -3.67 0.54
CA TRP A 176 -8.92 -3.43 -0.90
C TRP A 176 -7.99 -2.32 -1.41
N LEU A 177 -7.28 -1.62 -0.51
CA LEU A 177 -6.34 -0.56 -0.85
C LEU A 177 -4.90 -1.12 -0.97
N PRO A 178 -4.03 -0.53 -1.79
CA PRO A 178 -2.66 -1.04 -1.98
C PRO A 178 -1.86 -1.17 -0.68
N PRO A 179 -1.86 -0.17 0.25
CA PRO A 179 -1.10 -0.30 1.49
C PRO A 179 -1.61 -1.42 2.41
N GLY A 180 -2.94 -1.62 2.50
CA GLY A 180 -3.53 -2.66 3.33
C GLY A 180 -3.26 -4.06 2.77
N ALA A 181 -3.49 -4.24 1.47
CA ALA A 181 -3.18 -5.49 0.76
C ALA A 181 -1.68 -5.84 0.83
N ALA A 182 -0.80 -4.84 0.70
CA ALA A 182 0.64 -5.02 0.86
C ALA A 182 1.03 -5.46 2.28
N ALA A 183 0.44 -4.83 3.30
CA ALA A 183 0.69 -5.18 4.69
C ALA A 183 0.27 -6.61 5.02
N THR A 184 -0.90 -7.01 4.54
CA THR A 184 -1.37 -8.39 4.65
C THR A 184 -0.46 -9.34 3.89
N LEU A 185 -0.11 -9.05 2.62
CA LEU A 185 0.74 -9.93 1.81
C LEU A 185 2.09 -10.20 2.47
N VAL A 186 2.81 -9.15 2.89
CA VAL A 186 4.14 -9.31 3.49
C VAL A 186 4.06 -10.07 4.82
N ARG A 187 3.01 -9.82 5.63
CA ARG A 187 2.79 -10.55 6.88
C ARG A 187 2.49 -12.03 6.64
N GLU A 188 1.60 -12.35 5.71
CA GLU A 188 1.25 -13.75 5.37
C GLU A 188 2.44 -14.50 4.76
N LEU A 189 3.25 -13.84 3.92
CA LEU A 189 4.46 -14.42 3.36
C LEU A 189 5.52 -14.72 4.42
N SER A 190 5.65 -13.84 5.41
CA SER A 190 6.67 -13.97 6.46
C SER A 190 6.28 -14.99 7.52
N TYR A 191 5.04 -14.91 8.03
CA TYR A 191 4.65 -15.61 9.25
C TYR A 191 3.64 -16.74 9.02
N PHE A 192 2.93 -16.75 7.88
CA PHE A 192 1.86 -17.72 7.60
C PHE A 192 2.02 -18.34 6.19
N PRO A 193 3.09 -19.12 5.96
CA PRO A 193 3.38 -19.66 4.64
C PRO A 193 2.27 -20.56 4.07
N SER A 194 1.44 -21.19 4.92
CA SER A 194 0.30 -22.02 4.54
C SER A 194 -1.01 -21.25 4.28
N ALA A 195 -1.10 -19.96 4.62
CA ALA A 195 -2.31 -19.18 4.42
C ALA A 195 -2.58 -18.86 2.94
N ASP A 196 -3.84 -18.61 2.60
CA ASP A 196 -4.20 -18.16 1.26
C ASP A 196 -3.78 -16.69 1.05
N LYS A 197 -3.03 -16.45 -0.01
CA LYS A 197 -2.46 -15.13 -0.37
C LYS A 197 -3.07 -14.60 -1.66
N THR A 198 -4.04 -15.32 -2.24
CA THR A 198 -4.67 -14.98 -3.52
C THR A 198 -5.30 -13.59 -3.47
N PHE A 199 -6.04 -13.29 -2.40
CA PHE A 199 -6.74 -12.01 -2.26
C PHE A 199 -5.80 -10.79 -2.36
N PRO A 200 -4.76 -10.64 -1.52
CA PRO A 200 -3.91 -9.45 -1.61
C PRO A 200 -3.11 -9.38 -2.93
N TRP A 201 -2.71 -10.53 -3.50
CA TRP A 201 -2.11 -10.54 -4.84
C TRP A 201 -3.05 -9.99 -5.92
N LEU A 202 -4.33 -10.38 -5.89
CA LEU A 202 -5.34 -9.89 -6.84
C LEU A 202 -5.61 -8.39 -6.65
N VAL A 203 -5.70 -7.92 -5.41
CA VAL A 203 -5.91 -6.49 -5.13
C VAL A 203 -4.74 -5.66 -5.69
N LEU A 204 -3.50 -6.02 -5.37
CA LEU A 204 -2.32 -5.30 -5.85
C LEU A 204 -2.23 -5.33 -7.39
N THR A 205 -2.49 -6.50 -7.99
CA THR A 205 -2.55 -6.65 -9.46
C THR A 205 -3.62 -5.74 -10.07
N GLY A 206 -4.81 -5.70 -9.48
CA GLY A 206 -5.92 -4.88 -9.93
C GLY A 206 -5.58 -3.38 -9.93
N TRP A 207 -4.90 -2.91 -8.89
CA TRP A 207 -4.42 -1.52 -8.81
C TRP A 207 -3.34 -1.19 -9.82
N VAL A 208 -2.38 -2.11 -10.03
CA VAL A 208 -1.36 -1.95 -11.07
C VAL A 208 -2.02 -1.86 -12.45
N VAL A 209 -2.86 -2.83 -12.80
CA VAL A 209 -3.55 -2.89 -14.09
C VAL A 209 -4.44 -1.65 -14.29
N GLY A 210 -5.22 -1.28 -13.27
CA GLY A 210 -6.07 -0.09 -13.32
C GLY A 210 -5.26 1.20 -13.55
N GLY A 211 -4.16 1.38 -12.81
CA GLY A 211 -3.28 2.53 -12.98
C GLY A 211 -2.64 2.60 -14.37
N LEU A 212 -2.20 1.45 -14.91
CA LEU A 212 -1.65 1.37 -16.26
C LEU A 212 -2.70 1.67 -17.34
N ILE A 213 -3.93 1.17 -17.18
CA ILE A 213 -5.05 1.49 -18.08
C ILE A 213 -5.33 3.00 -18.06
N LEU A 214 -5.39 3.62 -16.88
CA LEU A 214 -5.54 5.08 -16.76
C LEU A 214 -4.41 5.83 -17.49
N ALA A 215 -3.17 5.36 -17.35
CA ALA A 215 -2.01 5.97 -18.00
C ALA A 215 -2.09 5.89 -19.53
N LEU A 216 -2.55 4.75 -20.06
CA LEU A 216 -2.76 4.56 -21.50
C LEU A 216 -3.88 5.45 -22.03
N VAL A 217 -5.04 5.47 -21.36
CA VAL A 217 -6.20 6.29 -21.75
C VAL A 217 -5.87 7.79 -21.71
N GLY A 218 -5.17 8.24 -20.66
CA GLY A 218 -4.74 9.63 -20.53
C GLY A 218 -3.84 10.06 -21.69
N HIS A 219 -2.89 9.20 -22.09
CA HIS A 219 -1.98 9.48 -23.19
C HIS A 219 -2.69 9.57 -24.55
N SER A 220 -3.63 8.65 -24.83
CA SER A 220 -4.41 8.69 -26.08
C SER A 220 -5.22 9.98 -26.22
N ARG A 221 -5.73 10.54 -25.11
CA ARG A 221 -6.45 11.83 -25.14
C ARG A 221 -5.54 13.00 -25.48
N THR A 222 -4.32 13.02 -24.94
CA THR A 222 -3.37 14.11 -25.22
C THR A 222 -2.95 14.11 -26.69
N THR A 223 -2.63 12.94 -27.25
CA THR A 223 -2.23 12.79 -28.66
C THR A 223 -3.34 13.20 -29.64
N VAL A 224 -4.61 12.86 -29.37
CA VAL A 224 -5.74 13.22 -30.25
C VAL A 224 -5.99 14.73 -30.26
N THR A 225 -5.70 15.42 -29.16
CA THR A 225 -5.94 16.87 -29.05
C THR A 225 -4.89 17.66 -29.83
N ASP A 226 -3.62 17.27 -29.76
CA ASP A 226 -2.53 17.86 -30.56
C ASP A 226 -2.78 17.69 -32.07
N ASN A 227 -3.13 16.47 -32.49
CA ASN A 227 -3.30 16.13 -33.91
C ASN A 227 -4.52 16.82 -34.56
N ARG A 228 -5.46 17.38 -33.77
CA ARG A 228 -6.60 18.15 -34.25
C ARG A 228 -6.31 19.65 -34.35
N ALA A 229 -5.31 20.15 -33.63
CA ALA A 229 -4.90 21.55 -33.70
C ALA A 229 -4.07 21.85 -34.96
N GLU A 230 -3.19 20.92 -35.37
CA GLU A 230 -2.34 21.05 -36.56
C GLU A 230 -3.08 21.35 -37.89
N PRO A 231 -4.14 20.61 -38.29
CA PRO A 231 -4.77 20.81 -39.60
C PRO A 231 -5.51 22.16 -39.74
N ALA A 232 -5.97 22.76 -38.65
CA ALA A 232 -6.69 24.04 -38.69
C ALA A 232 -5.75 25.23 -38.96
N THR A 233 -4.53 25.19 -38.44
CA THR A 233 -3.51 26.22 -38.67
C THR A 233 -2.92 26.18 -40.07
N GLU A 234 -2.74 24.98 -40.64
CA GLU A 234 -2.18 24.79 -41.97
C GLU A 234 -3.18 25.19 -43.07
N GLU A 235 -4.48 24.89 -42.88
CA GLU A 235 -5.54 25.38 -43.76
C GLU A 235 -5.74 26.91 -43.69
N ALA A 236 -5.61 27.51 -42.50
CA ALA A 236 -5.73 28.96 -42.33
C ALA A 236 -4.58 29.72 -43.01
N SER A 237 -3.33 29.26 -42.84
CA SER A 237 -2.14 29.81 -43.49
C SER A 237 -2.21 29.67 -45.02
N SER A 238 -2.70 28.53 -45.52
CA SER A 238 -2.88 28.29 -46.94
C SER A 238 -3.95 29.21 -47.56
N ARG A 239 -5.02 29.52 -46.81
CA ARG A 239 -6.07 30.45 -47.26
C ARG A 239 -5.60 31.91 -47.28
N GLU A 240 -4.81 32.35 -46.31
CA GLU A 240 -4.20 33.68 -46.31
C GLU A 240 -3.21 33.87 -47.47
N ALA A 241 -2.40 32.85 -47.76
CA ALA A 241 -1.47 32.89 -48.88
C ALA A 241 -2.18 33.06 -50.24
N VAL A 242 -3.30 32.36 -50.45
CA VAL A 242 -4.09 32.42 -51.70
C VAL A 242 -4.86 33.73 -51.87
N VAL A 243 -5.23 34.42 -50.78
CA VAL A 243 -5.91 35.73 -50.85
C VAL A 243 -4.92 36.87 -51.14
N SER A 244 -3.62 36.65 -50.90
CA SER A 244 -2.57 37.66 -51.10
C SER A 244 -1.89 37.64 -52.49
N SER A 245 -2.27 36.69 -53.36
CA SER A 245 -1.73 36.49 -54.72
C SER A 245 -2.74 36.87 -55.80
#